data_AF-A0A7I9YNZ9-F1
#
_entry.id   AF-A0A7I9YNZ9-F1
#
_cell.length_a   1.000
_cell.length_b   1.000
_cell.length_c   1.000
_cell.angle_alpha   90.00
_cell.angle_beta   90.00
_cell.angle_gamma   90.00
#
_symmetry.space_group_name_H-M   'P 1'
#
loop_
_entity.id
_entity.type
_entity.pdbx_description
1 polymer ?
#
loop_
_entity_poly.entity_id
_entity_poly.type
_entity_poly.pdbx_seq_one_letter_code
_entity_poly.pdbx_strand_id
1 'polypeptide(L)'
;MWTRFLLMSWWERALTAASVSASLHIVGWCANGMPVNADQPWWAPLVATAAAILLGAVVVTAFTERSHALLVKALSGIDAARRPTAVAAALSGPVPSDANIRDAAIQVNQRRLRSAVMWRAIWSALLSLEVLALVGAVWAGRTPPWGGRDAMYLVVHLALTLAAWHTTFDVKHRLQMLRVPVMA
;
A
#
# COMPACT_ATOMS: atom_id res chain seq x y z
N MET A 1 8.38 1.40 3.73
CA MET A 1 7.57 0.30 4.32
C MET A 1 7.16 -0.77 3.30
N TRP A 2 6.56 -0.42 2.16
CA TRP A 2 6.07 -1.39 1.16
C TRP A 2 7.09 -2.43 0.68
N THR A 3 8.34 -2.05 0.42
CA THR A 3 9.39 -2.99 -0.02
C THR A 3 9.74 -4.02 1.07
N ARG A 4 9.73 -3.61 2.34
CA ARG A 4 9.96 -4.53 3.47
C ARG A 4 8.78 -5.49 3.62
N PHE A 5 7.56 -4.96 3.53
CA PHE A 5 6.34 -5.77 3.50
C PHE A 5 6.40 -6.82 2.39
N LEU A 6 6.78 -6.45 1.17
CA LEU A 6 6.87 -7.41 0.05
C LEU A 6 8.00 -8.44 0.20
N LEU A 7 8.98 -8.22 1.07
CA LEU A 7 10.05 -9.18 1.35
C LEU A 7 9.70 -10.14 2.50
N MET A 8 8.66 -9.84 3.27
CA MET A 8 8.13 -10.73 4.28
C MET A 8 7.58 -12.01 3.63
N SER A 9 7.57 -13.10 4.39
CA SER A 9 6.91 -14.34 4.03
C SER A 9 5.40 -14.12 3.82
N TRP A 10 4.75 -15.06 3.14
CA TRP A 10 3.31 -15.00 2.87
C TRP A 10 2.48 -14.72 4.13
N TRP A 11 2.74 -15.45 5.23
CA TRP A 11 1.97 -15.32 6.47
C TRP A 11 2.19 -13.98 7.18
N GLU A 12 3.41 -13.46 7.19
CA GLU A 12 3.73 -12.15 7.78
C GLU A 12 3.03 -11.01 7.03
N ARG A 13 2.93 -11.12 5.69
CA ARG A 13 2.17 -10.15 4.88
C ARG A 13 0.68 -10.20 5.21
N ALA A 14 0.11 -11.40 5.36
CA ALA A 14 -1.29 -11.56 5.72
C ALA A 14 -1.57 -10.93 7.08
N LEU A 15 -0.74 -11.25 8.09
CA LEU A 15 -0.88 -10.73 9.44
C LEU A 15 -0.78 -9.20 9.45
N THR A 16 0.21 -8.62 8.76
CA THR A 16 0.39 -7.17 8.70
C THR A 16 -0.81 -6.46 8.05
N ALA A 17 -1.33 -7.01 6.93
CA ALA A 17 -2.51 -6.46 6.27
C ALA A 17 -3.76 -6.55 7.16
N ALA A 18 -3.95 -7.70 7.83
CA ALA A 18 -5.03 -7.91 8.77
C ALA A 18 -4.95 -6.92 9.94
N SER A 19 -3.77 -6.72 10.55
CA SER A 19 -3.57 -5.80 11.67
C SER A 19 -3.90 -4.35 11.30
N VAL A 20 -3.43 -3.87 10.15
CA VAL A 20 -3.74 -2.51 9.68
C VAL A 20 -5.24 -2.33 9.47
N SER A 21 -5.90 -3.31 8.83
CA SER A 21 -7.35 -3.27 8.62
C SER A 21 -8.11 -3.30 9.95
N ALA A 22 -7.69 -4.12 10.91
CA ALA A 22 -8.31 -4.22 12.23
C ALA A 22 -8.22 -2.90 12.99
N SER A 23 -7.07 -2.22 12.94
CA SER A 23 -6.90 -0.90 13.57
C SER A 23 -7.87 0.14 13.01
N LEU A 24 -8.11 0.15 11.69
CA LEU A 24 -9.08 1.06 11.07
C LEU A 24 -10.50 0.81 11.56
N HIS A 25 -10.90 -0.47 11.67
CA HIS A 25 -12.21 -0.82 12.23
C HIS A 25 -12.35 -0.44 13.70
N ILE A 26 -11.33 -0.68 14.53
CA ILE A 26 -11.32 -0.32 15.95
C ILE A 26 -11.48 1.19 16.12
N VAL A 27 -10.71 2.00 15.38
CA VAL A 27 -10.84 3.47 15.42
C VAL A 27 -12.25 3.90 15.01
N GLY A 28 -12.80 3.28 13.95
CA GLY A 28 -14.16 3.53 13.50
C GLY A 28 -15.21 3.24 14.58
N TRP A 29 -15.06 2.16 15.33
CA TRP A 29 -15.94 1.80 16.45
C TRP A 29 -15.75 2.71 17.66
N CYS A 30 -14.52 3.10 17.99
CA CYS A 30 -14.27 4.06 19.07
C CYS A 30 -14.93 5.41 18.78
N ALA A 31 -14.96 5.84 17.51
CA ALA A 31 -15.53 7.12 17.11
C ALA A 31 -17.07 7.09 16.96
N ASN A 32 -17.64 5.98 16.48
CA ASN A 32 -19.05 5.93 16.04
C ASN A 32 -19.89 4.88 16.79
N GLY A 33 -19.30 4.16 17.74
CA GLY A 33 -19.89 2.95 18.31
C GLY A 33 -19.80 1.76 17.36
N MET A 34 -19.91 0.56 17.93
CA MET A 34 -20.04 -0.66 17.14
C MET A 34 -21.44 -0.71 16.51
N PRO A 35 -21.59 -1.08 15.23
CA PRO A 35 -22.89 -1.15 14.57
C PRO A 35 -23.65 -2.40 15.05
N VAL A 36 -24.19 -2.35 16.26
CA VAL A 36 -25.01 -3.41 16.84
C VAL A 36 -26.47 -3.16 16.47
N ASN A 37 -27.09 -4.12 15.78
CA ASN A 37 -28.52 -4.12 15.50
C ASN A 37 -29.26 -4.91 16.58
N ALA A 38 -30.43 -4.43 17.00
CA ALA A 38 -31.24 -5.10 18.03
C ALA A 38 -31.65 -6.54 17.64
N ASP A 39 -31.77 -6.82 16.35
CA ASP A 39 -32.22 -8.10 15.80
C ASP A 39 -31.08 -9.13 15.64
N GLN A 40 -29.84 -8.75 15.98
CA GLN A 40 -28.68 -9.61 15.83
C GLN A 40 -27.92 -9.75 17.15
N PRO A 41 -27.28 -10.91 17.41
CA PRO A 41 -26.38 -11.05 18.54
C PRO A 41 -25.29 -9.97 18.51
N TRP A 42 -24.95 -9.42 19.67
CA TRP A 42 -23.94 -8.34 19.80
C TRP A 42 -22.57 -8.72 19.19
N TRP A 43 -22.26 -10.01 19.10
CA TRP A 43 -21.02 -10.53 18.51
C TRP A 43 -21.07 -10.68 16.98
N ALA A 44 -22.24 -10.63 16.34
CA ALA A 44 -22.36 -10.82 14.89
C ALA A 44 -21.57 -9.77 14.09
N PRO A 45 -21.60 -8.46 14.44
CA PRO A 45 -20.75 -7.45 13.78
C PRO A 45 -19.25 -7.71 13.97
N LEU A 46 -18.84 -8.24 15.12
CA LEU A 46 -17.44 -8.61 15.40
C LEU A 46 -16.99 -9.74 14.48
N VAL A 47 -17.78 -10.80 14.37
CA VAL A 47 -17.47 -11.96 13.52
C VAL A 47 -17.45 -11.58 12.04
N ALA A 48 -18.44 -10.81 11.58
CA ALA A 48 -18.49 -10.33 10.19
C ALA A 48 -17.26 -9.47 9.85
N THR A 49 -16.85 -8.59 10.77
CA THR A 49 -15.66 -7.74 10.60
C THR A 49 -14.37 -8.57 10.59
N ALA A 50 -14.24 -9.54 11.51
CA ALA A 50 -13.10 -10.46 11.54
C ALA A 50 -12.99 -11.27 10.24
N ALA A 51 -14.10 -11.79 9.72
CA ALA A 51 -14.14 -12.51 8.45
C ALA A 51 -13.73 -11.60 7.27
N ALA A 52 -14.22 -10.37 7.22
CA ALA A 52 -13.84 -9.39 6.19
C ALA A 52 -12.35 -9.04 6.24
N ILE A 53 -11.79 -8.84 7.45
CA ILE A 53 -10.36 -8.58 7.66
C ILE A 53 -9.51 -9.76 7.17
N LEU A 54 -9.87 -11.00 7.55
CA LEU A 54 -9.15 -12.20 7.15
C LEU A 54 -9.18 -12.41 5.64
N LEU A 55 -10.37 -12.26 5.02
CA LEU A 55 -10.51 -12.36 3.58
C LEU A 55 -9.71 -11.28 2.86
N GLY A 56 -9.80 -10.02 3.33
CA GLY A 56 -9.03 -8.91 2.80
C GLY A 56 -7.51 -9.16 2.89
N ALA A 57 -7.03 -9.72 4.00
CA ALA A 57 -5.63 -10.08 4.18
C ALA A 57 -5.16 -11.12 3.16
N VAL A 58 -5.94 -12.20 2.96
CA VAL A 58 -5.66 -13.25 1.97
C VAL A 58 -5.63 -12.68 0.54
N VAL A 59 -6.56 -11.79 0.23
CA VAL A 59 -6.62 -11.11 -1.07
C VAL A 59 -5.39 -10.23 -1.27
N VAL A 60 -5.02 -9.41 -0.29
CA VAL A 60 -3.81 -8.57 -0.34
C VAL A 60 -2.56 -9.41 -0.51
N THR A 61 -2.44 -10.54 0.19
CA THR A 61 -1.27 -11.42 0.02
C THR A 61 -1.24 -12.06 -1.36
N ALA A 62 -2.37 -12.53 -1.89
CA ALA A 62 -2.47 -13.08 -3.23
C ALA A 62 -2.04 -12.06 -4.30
N PHE A 63 -2.52 -10.81 -4.20
CA PHE A 63 -2.14 -9.73 -5.10
C PHE A 63 -0.67 -9.33 -4.98
N THR A 64 -0.06 -9.54 -3.82
CA THR A 64 1.35 -9.20 -3.58
C THR A 64 2.33 -10.33 -3.87
N GLU A 65 1.87 -11.56 -4.10
CA GLU A 65 2.73 -12.73 -4.36
C GLU A 65 3.62 -12.55 -5.59
N ARG A 66 3.04 -12.10 -6.71
CA ARG A 66 3.84 -11.80 -7.91
C ARG A 66 4.87 -10.71 -7.67
N SER A 67 4.56 -9.74 -6.80
CA SER A 67 5.51 -8.68 -6.43
C SER A 67 6.62 -9.20 -5.52
N HIS A 68 6.30 -10.11 -4.61
CA HIS A 68 7.26 -10.82 -3.76
C HIS A 68 8.24 -11.63 -4.60
N ALA A 69 7.75 -12.51 -5.47
CA ALA A 69 8.58 -13.35 -6.34
C ALA A 69 9.56 -12.52 -7.20
N LEU A 70 9.10 -11.38 -7.74
CA LEU A 70 9.95 -10.49 -8.52
C LEU A 70 11.02 -9.79 -7.68
N LEU A 71 10.71 -9.41 -6.44
CA LEU A 71 11.70 -8.84 -5.50
C LEU A 71 12.73 -9.86 -5.05
N VAL A 72 12.29 -11.09 -4.74
CA VAL A 72 13.20 -12.20 -4.42
C VAL A 72 14.13 -12.49 -5.60
N LYS A 73 13.59 -12.53 -6.83
CA LYS A 73 14.39 -12.70 -8.05
C LYS A 73 15.38 -11.55 -8.26
N ALA A 74 14.98 -10.30 -8.02
CA ALA A 74 15.90 -9.16 -8.13
C ALA A 74 17.07 -9.23 -7.13
N LEU A 75 16.92 -9.98 -6.03
CA LEU A 75 17.93 -10.15 -4.98
C LEU A 75 18.65 -11.51 -5.04
N SER A 76 18.27 -12.41 -5.95
CA SER A 76 18.78 -13.79 -5.95
C SER A 76 20.26 -13.89 -6.33
N GLY A 77 20.77 -12.93 -7.11
CA GLY A 77 22.18 -12.84 -7.50
C GLY A 77 23.10 -12.22 -6.44
N ILE A 78 22.59 -11.87 -5.26
CA ILE A 78 23.36 -11.26 -4.17
C ILE A 78 23.37 -12.17 -2.94
N ASP A 79 24.55 -12.27 -2.32
CA ASP A 79 24.78 -12.91 -1.03
C ASP A 79 23.74 -12.47 0.01
N ALA A 80 23.19 -13.41 0.77
CA ALA A 80 22.14 -13.13 1.75
C ALA A 80 22.52 -11.99 2.72
N ALA A 81 23.78 -11.92 3.14
CA ALA A 81 24.31 -10.89 4.02
C ALA A 81 24.31 -9.48 3.41
N ARG A 82 24.35 -9.34 2.07
CA ARG A 82 24.41 -8.06 1.35
C ARG A 82 23.05 -7.60 0.81
N ARG A 83 22.03 -8.47 0.81
CA ARG A 83 20.66 -8.13 0.40
C ARG A 83 20.07 -6.94 1.17
N PRO A 84 20.24 -6.81 2.50
CA PRO A 84 19.76 -5.64 3.23
C PRO A 84 20.38 -4.33 2.71
N THR A 85 21.65 -4.36 2.32
CA THR A 85 22.36 -3.21 1.75
C THR A 85 21.79 -2.81 0.38
N ALA A 86 21.52 -3.79 -0.49
CA ALA A 86 20.87 -3.53 -1.78
C ALA A 86 19.46 -2.93 -1.61
N VAL A 87 18.68 -3.44 -0.65
CA VAL A 87 17.36 -2.91 -0.32
C VAL A 87 17.45 -1.51 0.28
N ALA A 88 18.38 -1.27 1.21
CA ALA A 88 18.61 0.04 1.80
C ALA A 88 19.03 1.06 0.73
N ALA A 89 19.94 0.68 -0.17
CA ALA A 89 20.33 1.49 -1.32
C ALA A 89 19.17 1.72 -2.30
N ALA A 90 18.25 0.78 -2.46
CA ALA A 90 17.04 1.02 -3.26
C ALA A 90 16.10 2.02 -2.57
N LEU A 91 16.05 2.07 -1.24
CA LEU A 91 15.14 2.93 -0.50
C LEU A 91 15.68 4.36 -0.35
N SER A 92 16.82 4.51 0.31
CA SER A 92 17.33 5.81 0.76
C SER A 92 18.83 5.85 1.09
N GLY A 93 19.55 4.73 0.94
CA GLY A 93 20.98 4.63 1.28
C GLY A 93 21.91 5.35 0.30
N PRO A 94 23.23 5.30 0.50
CA PRO A 94 24.20 5.77 -0.49
C PRO A 94 24.12 4.95 -1.80
N VAL A 95 24.62 5.49 -2.91
CA VAL A 95 24.75 4.73 -4.16
C VAL A 95 25.91 3.74 -3.99
N PRO A 96 25.68 2.42 -4.13
CA PRO A 96 26.76 1.43 -3.97
C PRO A 96 27.84 1.58 -5.04
N SER A 97 29.10 1.48 -4.64
CA SER A 97 30.24 1.38 -5.56
C SER A 97 30.31 0.01 -6.24
N ASP A 98 29.95 -1.05 -5.52
CA ASP A 98 29.80 -2.41 -6.05
C ASP A 98 28.67 -2.46 -7.09
N ALA A 99 29.03 -2.80 -8.33
CA ALA A 99 28.11 -2.87 -9.46
C ALA A 99 26.98 -3.88 -9.24
N ASN A 100 27.26 -5.02 -8.61
CA ASN A 100 26.25 -6.06 -8.37
C ASN A 100 25.17 -5.58 -7.38
N ILE A 101 25.59 -4.90 -6.31
CA ILE A 101 24.67 -4.33 -5.30
C ILE A 101 23.85 -3.19 -5.92
N ARG A 102 24.49 -2.34 -6.74
CA ARG A 102 23.82 -1.24 -7.45
C ARG A 102 22.77 -1.77 -8.44
N ASP A 103 23.10 -2.79 -9.22
CA ASP A 103 22.18 -3.36 -10.21
C ASP A 103 20.95 -4.01 -9.55
N ALA A 104 21.13 -4.75 -8.45
CA ALA A 104 19.98 -5.25 -7.70
C ALA A 104 19.14 -4.12 -7.10
N ALA A 105 19.76 -3.05 -6.59
CA ALA A 105 19.04 -1.89 -6.09
C ALA A 105 18.22 -1.21 -7.20
N ILE A 106 18.76 -1.14 -8.42
CA ILE A 106 18.03 -0.66 -9.62
C ILE A 106 16.84 -1.56 -9.92
N GLN A 107 17.01 -2.88 -9.97
CA GLN A 107 15.92 -3.82 -10.25
C GLN A 107 14.80 -3.74 -9.20
N VAL A 108 15.16 -3.67 -7.91
CA VAL A 108 14.22 -3.46 -6.80
C VAL A 108 13.45 -2.15 -7.02
N ASN A 109 14.13 -1.06 -7.35
CA ASN A 109 13.47 0.22 -7.59
C ASN A 109 12.61 0.28 -8.86
N GLN A 110 13.01 -0.39 -9.94
CA GLN A 110 12.18 -0.51 -11.14
C GLN A 110 10.86 -1.23 -10.81
N ARG A 111 10.90 -2.26 -9.97
CA ARG A 111 9.69 -2.92 -9.51
C ARG A 111 8.85 -2.00 -8.63
N ARG A 112 9.47 -1.28 -7.69
CA ARG A 112 8.79 -0.27 -6.86
C ARG A 112 8.11 0.79 -7.72
N LEU A 113 8.75 1.24 -8.80
CA LEU A 113 8.18 2.25 -9.69
C LEU A 113 6.93 1.72 -10.40
N ARG A 114 6.99 0.50 -10.95
CA ARG A 114 5.82 -0.13 -11.58
C ARG A 114 4.66 -0.27 -10.60
N SER A 115 4.94 -0.72 -9.38
CA SER A 115 3.92 -0.83 -8.33
C SER A 115 3.36 0.54 -7.94
N ALA A 116 4.21 1.56 -7.76
CA ALA A 116 3.79 2.91 -7.41
C ALA A 116 2.91 3.54 -8.50
N VAL A 117 3.26 3.37 -9.77
CA VAL A 117 2.45 3.85 -10.91
C VAL A 117 1.08 3.17 -10.96
N MET A 118 1.03 1.85 -10.73
CA MET A 118 -0.24 1.10 -10.68
C MET A 118 -1.11 1.57 -9.52
N TRP A 119 -0.54 1.67 -8.31
CA TRP A 119 -1.24 2.17 -7.13
C TRP A 119 -1.76 3.59 -7.34
N ARG A 120 -0.94 4.46 -7.95
CA ARG A 120 -1.35 5.81 -8.31
C ARG A 120 -2.56 5.80 -9.23
N ALA A 121 -2.59 4.92 -10.23
CA ALA A 121 -3.74 4.81 -11.14
C ALA A 121 -5.00 4.34 -10.41
N ILE A 122 -4.90 3.29 -9.58
CA ILE A 122 -6.03 2.75 -8.80
C ILE A 122 -6.62 3.84 -7.89
N TRP A 123 -5.78 4.48 -7.07
CA TRP A 123 -6.26 5.47 -6.12
C TRP A 123 -6.78 6.74 -6.79
N SER A 124 -6.16 7.18 -7.89
CA SER A 124 -6.68 8.32 -8.66
C SER A 124 -8.04 8.02 -9.30
N ALA A 125 -8.25 6.79 -9.79
CA ALA A 125 -9.53 6.37 -10.35
C ALA A 125 -10.62 6.31 -9.28
N LEU A 126 -10.34 5.71 -8.13
CA LEU A 126 -11.27 5.65 -7.00
C LEU A 126 -11.64 7.05 -6.50
N LEU A 127 -10.65 7.93 -6.30
CA LEU A 127 -10.88 9.32 -5.91
C LEU A 127 -11.73 10.06 -6.94
N SER A 128 -11.48 9.85 -8.24
CA SER A 128 -12.26 10.47 -9.31
C SER A 128 -13.72 10.02 -9.28
N LEU A 129 -13.96 8.73 -9.05
CA LEU A 129 -15.31 8.18 -8.92
C LEU A 129 -16.04 8.76 -7.71
N GLU A 130 -15.38 8.89 -6.56
CA GLU A 130 -15.95 9.51 -5.36
C GLU A 130 -16.31 10.99 -5.58
N VAL A 131 -15.42 11.75 -6.21
CA VAL A 131 -15.66 13.16 -6.55
C VAL A 131 -16.81 13.30 -7.54
N LEU A 132 -16.87 12.45 -8.57
CA LEU A 132 -17.97 12.46 -9.55
C LEU A 132 -19.31 12.12 -8.89
N ALA A 133 -19.34 11.14 -7.98
CA ALA A 133 -20.54 10.81 -7.22
C ALA A 133 -21.01 11.97 -6.34
N LEU A 134 -20.06 12.68 -5.68
CA LEU A 134 -20.37 13.87 -4.88
C LEU A 134 -20.96 14.98 -5.75
N VAL A 135 -20.29 15.34 -6.84
CA VAL A 135 -20.75 16.39 -7.77
C VAL A 135 -22.12 16.05 -8.35
N GLY A 136 -22.34 14.79 -8.74
CA GLY A 136 -23.63 14.32 -9.24
C GLY A 136 -24.74 14.43 -8.21
N ALA A 137 -24.48 14.10 -6.94
CA ALA A 137 -25.45 14.23 -5.87
C ALA A 137 -25.85 15.70 -5.62
N VAL A 138 -24.85 16.59 -5.53
CA VAL A 138 -25.05 18.03 -5.36
C VAL A 138 -25.83 18.62 -6.54
N TRP A 139 -25.47 18.26 -7.77
CA TRP A 139 -26.16 18.74 -8.97
C TRP A 139 -27.62 18.27 -9.03
N ALA A 140 -27.91 17.05 -8.56
CA ALA A 140 -29.26 16.53 -8.46
C ALA A 140 -30.09 17.15 -7.31
N GLY A 141 -29.57 18.16 -6.60
CA GLY A 141 -30.22 18.81 -5.46
C GLY A 141 -30.37 17.89 -4.25
N ARG A 142 -29.64 16.76 -4.21
CA ARG A 142 -29.63 15.84 -3.09
C ARG A 142 -28.58 16.30 -2.09
N THR A 143 -28.89 16.22 -0.80
CA THR A 143 -27.84 16.27 0.21
C THR A 143 -26.83 15.17 -0.14
N PRO A 144 -25.52 15.48 -0.19
CA PRO A 144 -24.51 14.46 -0.38
C PRO A 144 -24.80 13.29 0.57
N PRO A 145 -24.65 12.03 0.14
CA PRO A 145 -24.93 10.88 1.02
C PRO A 145 -24.00 10.82 2.25
N TRP A 146 -23.12 11.81 2.41
CA TRP A 146 -21.95 11.74 3.26
C TRP A 146 -22.30 12.11 4.69
N GLY A 147 -22.65 11.08 5.47
CA GLY A 147 -22.46 11.14 6.91
C GLY A 147 -20.97 11.22 7.26
N GLY A 148 -20.63 11.43 8.54
CA GLY A 148 -19.23 11.54 9.00
C GLY A 148 -18.31 10.38 8.58
N ARG A 149 -18.87 9.20 8.30
CA ARG A 149 -18.15 8.02 7.80
C ARG A 149 -17.67 8.15 6.35
N ASP A 150 -18.46 8.74 5.46
CA ASP A 150 -18.10 8.85 4.02
C ASP A 150 -17.09 9.97 3.77
N ALA A 151 -17.19 11.07 4.52
CA ALA A 151 -16.17 12.11 4.52
C ALA A 151 -14.80 11.56 4.96
N MET A 152 -14.77 10.62 5.92
CA MET A 152 -13.53 9.95 6.34
C MET A 152 -12.93 9.11 5.20
N TYR A 153 -13.75 8.39 4.42
CA TYR A 153 -13.28 7.63 3.26
C TYR A 153 -12.67 8.54 2.20
N LEU A 154 -13.30 9.68 1.87
CA LEU A 154 -12.71 10.64 0.92
C LEU A 154 -11.33 11.12 1.40
N VAL A 155 -11.19 11.50 2.67
CA VAL A 155 -9.91 11.95 3.23
C VAL A 155 -8.84 10.85 3.13
N VAL A 156 -9.22 9.60 3.44
CA VAL A 156 -8.33 8.44 3.29
C VAL A 156 -7.91 8.24 1.84
N HIS A 157 -8.85 8.26 0.89
CA HIS A 157 -8.56 8.11 -0.54
C HIS A 157 -7.68 9.25 -1.08
N LEU A 158 -7.91 10.49 -0.64
CA LEU A 158 -7.07 11.64 -0.98
C LEU A 158 -5.65 11.43 -0.46
N ALA A 159 -5.49 11.08 0.82
CA ALA A 159 -4.19 10.83 1.43
C ALA A 159 -3.43 9.68 0.73
N LEU A 160 -4.11 8.57 0.42
CA LEU A 160 -3.54 7.44 -0.31
C LEU A 160 -3.13 7.83 -1.74
N THR A 161 -3.93 8.65 -2.42
CA THR A 161 -3.61 9.17 -3.75
C THR A 161 -2.35 10.04 -3.71
N LEU A 162 -2.27 11.00 -2.78
CA LEU A 162 -1.10 11.85 -2.59
C LEU A 162 0.15 11.04 -2.23
N ALA A 163 0.02 10.05 -1.34
CA ALA A 163 1.11 9.16 -0.97
C ALA A 163 1.61 8.34 -2.17
N ALA A 164 0.72 7.85 -3.03
CA ALA A 164 1.09 7.10 -4.24
C ALA A 164 1.81 8.00 -5.27
N TRP A 165 1.38 9.26 -5.41
CA TRP A 165 2.05 10.28 -6.22
C TRP A 165 3.45 10.59 -5.69
N HIS A 166 3.57 10.93 -4.41
CA HIS A 166 4.86 11.20 -3.75
C HIS A 166 5.83 10.02 -3.94
N THR A 167 5.37 8.79 -3.66
CA THR A 167 6.18 7.58 -3.83
C THR A 167 6.64 7.38 -5.28
N THR A 168 5.81 7.75 -6.26
CA THR A 168 6.19 7.64 -7.67
C THR A 168 7.35 8.58 -8.00
N PHE A 169 7.33 9.83 -7.52
CA PHE A 169 8.41 10.79 -7.74
C PHE A 169 9.69 10.39 -7.01
N ASP A 170 9.58 10.01 -5.73
CA ASP A 170 10.70 9.55 -4.91
C ASP A 170 11.45 8.38 -5.59
N VAL A 171 10.71 7.36 -6.05
CA VAL A 171 11.32 6.20 -6.70
C VAL A 171 11.95 6.56 -8.06
N LYS A 172 11.34 7.47 -8.83
CA LYS A 172 11.93 7.95 -10.09
C LYS A 172 13.25 8.68 -9.84
N HIS A 173 13.26 9.60 -8.88
CA HIS A 173 14.46 10.33 -8.50
C HIS A 173 15.55 9.37 -8.02
N ARG A 174 15.20 8.39 -7.19
CA ARG A 174 16.15 7.39 -6.72
C ARG A 174 16.71 6.51 -7.83
N LEU A 175 15.90 6.13 -8.81
CA LEU A 175 16.36 5.40 -9.99
C LEU A 175 17.34 6.20 -10.83
N GLN A 176 17.13 7.52 -10.95
CA GLN A 176 18.07 8.40 -11.63
C GLN A 176 19.41 8.40 -10.90
N MET A 177 19.42 8.62 -9.58
CA MET A 177 20.64 8.61 -8.78
C MET A 177 21.41 7.28 -8.87
N LEU A 178 20.72 6.14 -8.80
CA LEU A 178 21.37 4.82 -8.88
C LEU A 178 21.97 4.52 -10.27
N ARG A 179 21.49 5.17 -11.33
CA ARG A 179 21.98 4.99 -12.70
C ARG A 179 23.16 5.91 -13.04
N VAL A 180 23.42 6.93 -12.23
CA VAL A 180 24.60 7.77 -12.43
C VAL A 180 25.84 6.93 -12.09
N PRO A 181 26.82 6.82 -13.00
CA PRO A 181 28.08 6.15 -12.68
C PRO A 181 28.76 6.88 -11.53
N VAL A 182 29.15 6.13 -10.49
CA VAL A 182 30.00 6.66 -9.42
C VAL A 182 31.37 6.90 -10.06
N MET A 183 31.72 8.17 -10.28
CA MET A 183 33.08 8.52 -10.68
C MET A 183 33.97 8.18 -9.48
N ALA A 184 34.85 7.20 -9.70
CA ALA A 184 35.84 6.74 -8.72
C ALA A 184 36.99 7.73 -8.59
#